data_AF-A0A2G5V9V8-F1
#
_entry.id   AF-A0A2G5V9V8-F1
#
_cell.length_a   1.000
_cell.length_b   1.000
_cell.length_c   1.000
_cell.angle_alpha   90.00
_cell.angle_beta   90.00
_cell.angle_gamma   90.00
#
_symmetry.space_group_name_H-M   'P 1'
#
loop_
_entity.id
_entity.type
_entity.pdbx_description
1 polymer ?
#
loop_
_entity_poly.entity_id
_entity_poly.type
_entity_poly.pdbx_seq_one_letter_code
_entity_poly.pdbx_strand_id
1 'polypeptide(L)'
;MNELKYDEELEKAAKKQKHTCFIYGVEEIIKNEMYSTHDAAYHPRATKVACIEYYCSNSKSNMKFFVIDKGPGGEKTGEPGSKYPSGRSKEADSGLCVVSSGFGVSKNIVLAVLIVVLNFI
;
A
#
# COMPACT_ATOMS: atom_id res chain seq x y z
N MET A 1 3.51 -11.82 4.29
CA MET A 1 3.77 -10.44 4.74
C MET A 1 4.47 -9.73 3.59
N ASN A 2 4.04 -8.52 3.25
CA ASN A 2 4.71 -7.72 2.22
C ASN A 2 5.72 -6.77 2.84
N GLU A 3 6.67 -6.30 2.03
CA GLU A 3 7.47 -5.13 2.35
C GLU A 3 6.57 -3.87 2.38
N LEU A 4 6.74 -3.03 3.41
CA LEU A 4 6.08 -1.73 3.51
C LEU A 4 7.02 -0.64 3.04
N LYS A 5 6.59 0.13 2.04
CA LYS A 5 7.34 1.29 1.54
C LYS A 5 6.68 2.57 1.98
N TYR A 6 7.48 3.52 2.44
CA TYR A 6 6.98 4.86 2.72
C TYR A 6 6.43 5.50 1.44
N ASP A 7 5.26 6.13 1.51
CA ASP A 7 4.60 6.80 0.38
C ASP A 7 4.16 8.22 0.77
N GLU A 8 4.81 9.22 0.18
CA GLU A 8 4.56 10.64 0.46
C GLU A 8 3.19 11.11 -0.05
N GLU A 9 2.69 10.53 -1.15
CA GLU A 9 1.38 10.89 -1.70
C GLU A 9 0.26 10.32 -0.84
N LEU A 10 0.46 9.15 -0.25
CA LEU A 10 -0.42 8.58 0.77
C LEU A 10 -0.48 9.49 2.00
N GLU A 11 0.65 10.02 2.47
CA GLU A 11 0.70 10.97 3.59
C GLU A 11 -0.05 12.27 3.27
N LYS A 12 0.19 12.87 2.09
CA LYS A 12 -0.50 14.09 1.64
C LYS A 12 -2.00 13.88 1.51
N ALA A 13 -2.41 12.74 0.95
CA ALA A 13 -3.82 12.39 0.80
C ALA A 13 -4.47 12.21 2.18
N ALA A 14 -3.81 11.51 3.10
CA ALA A 14 -4.29 11.30 4.45
C ALA A 14 -4.47 12.64 5.18
N LYS A 15 -3.50 13.56 5.14
CA LYS A 15 -3.59 14.88 5.81
C LYS A 15 -4.77 15.74 5.36
N LYS A 16 -5.35 15.48 4.18
CA LYS A 16 -6.54 16.19 3.66
C LYS A 16 -7.87 15.61 4.16
N GLN A 17 -7.85 14.40 4.71
CA GLN A 17 -9.04 13.73 5.22
C GLN A 17 -9.36 14.13 6.65
N LYS A 18 -10.63 13.96 7.03
CA LYS A 18 -11.03 14.05 8.44
C LYS A 18 -10.67 12.74 9.13
N HIS A 19 -9.91 12.83 10.21
CA HIS A 19 -9.53 11.69 11.04
C HIS A 19 -10.34 11.70 12.32
N THR A 20 -10.72 10.52 12.79
CA THR A 20 -11.29 10.40 14.14
C THR A 20 -10.17 10.14 15.15
N CYS A 21 -10.47 10.41 16.41
CA CYS A 21 -9.57 10.10 17.52
C CYS A 21 -9.72 8.66 17.91
N PHE A 22 -9.27 7.79 17.02
CA PHE A 22 -9.33 6.36 17.21
C PHE A 22 -8.13 5.89 18.01
N ILE A 23 -8.33 4.94 18.93
CA ILE A 23 -7.30 4.51 19.89
C ILE A 23 -6.88 3.05 19.66
N TYR A 24 -7.72 2.24 18.99
CA TYR A 24 -7.52 0.78 18.92
C TYR A 24 -8.03 0.13 17.64
N GLY A 25 -7.13 -0.36 16.79
CA GLY A 25 -7.49 -1.24 15.65
C GLY A 25 -7.16 -0.64 14.28
N VAL A 26 -8.01 -0.93 13.30
CA VAL A 26 -7.94 -0.37 11.94
C VAL A 26 -9.22 0.42 11.65
N GLU A 27 -9.08 1.66 11.20
CA GLU A 27 -10.20 2.50 10.76
C GLU A 27 -10.07 2.76 9.25
N GLU A 28 -11.21 2.73 8.56
CA GLU A 28 -11.27 3.04 7.13
C GLU A 28 -11.41 4.55 6.94
N ILE A 29 -10.38 5.20 6.39
CA ILE A 29 -10.37 6.65 6.08
C ILE A 29 -11.04 6.88 4.72
N ILE A 30 -10.64 6.12 3.71
CA ILE A 30 -11.24 6.13 2.37
C ILE A 30 -11.54 4.68 1.99
N LYS A 31 -12.80 4.44 1.63
CA LYS A 31 -13.31 3.10 1.36
C LYS A 31 -12.44 2.35 0.35
N ASN A 32 -11.91 1.20 0.73
CA ASN A 32 -11.03 0.34 -0.09
C ASN A 32 -9.69 0.96 -0.53
N GLU A 33 -9.32 2.14 -0.04
CA GLU A 33 -8.13 2.87 -0.49
C GLU A 33 -7.16 3.19 0.66
N MET A 34 -7.68 3.60 1.82
CA MET A 34 -6.85 4.18 2.87
C MET A 34 -7.39 3.83 4.25
N TYR A 35 -6.51 3.32 5.11
CA TYR A 35 -6.87 2.86 6.44
C TYR A 35 -5.87 3.39 7.47
N SER A 36 -6.33 3.84 8.63
CA SER A 36 -5.49 4.19 9.78
C SER A 36 -5.31 2.99 10.70
N THR A 37 -4.12 2.84 11.28
CA THR A 37 -3.84 1.80 12.27
C THR A 37 -2.67 2.18 13.18
N HIS A 38 -2.61 1.57 14.37
CA HIS A 38 -1.44 1.63 15.25
C HIS A 38 -0.36 0.59 14.88
N ASP A 39 -0.74 -0.49 14.20
CA ASP A 39 0.10 -1.68 14.02
C ASP A 39 0.33 -2.01 12.53
N ALA A 40 0.74 -1.01 11.75
CA ALA A 40 0.95 -1.17 10.31
C ALA A 40 1.95 -2.27 9.96
N ALA A 41 2.98 -2.48 10.80
CA ALA A 41 4.03 -3.48 10.59
C ALA A 41 3.50 -4.92 10.49
N TYR A 42 2.35 -5.21 11.08
CA TYR A 42 1.75 -6.54 11.08
C TYR A 42 0.70 -6.72 9.99
N HIS A 43 0.45 -5.72 9.14
CA HIS A 43 -0.61 -5.78 8.15
C HIS A 43 -0.16 -6.59 6.90
N PRO A 44 -0.67 -7.81 6.67
CA PRO A 44 -0.07 -8.76 5.72
C PRO A 44 -0.27 -8.38 4.26
N ARG A 45 -1.21 -7.48 3.97
CA ARG A 45 -1.56 -7.05 2.62
C ARG A 45 -1.09 -5.64 2.28
N ALA A 46 -0.76 -4.82 3.28
CA ALA A 46 -0.33 -3.45 3.01
C ALA A 46 0.99 -3.49 2.24
N THR A 47 1.19 -2.51 1.35
CA THR A 47 2.47 -2.33 0.64
C THR A 47 3.01 -0.92 0.77
N LYS A 48 2.14 0.01 1.17
CA LYS A 48 2.49 1.40 1.39
C LYS A 48 2.15 1.76 2.82
N VAL A 49 2.98 2.59 3.41
CA VAL A 49 2.76 3.15 4.73
C VAL A 49 3.08 4.64 4.73
N ALA A 50 2.32 5.41 5.47
CA ALA A 50 2.59 6.80 5.81
C ALA A 50 2.41 6.99 7.31
N CYS A 51 2.97 8.06 7.86
CA CYS A 51 2.77 8.45 9.24
C CYS A 51 2.12 9.83 9.28
N ILE A 52 1.03 9.98 10.01
CA ILE A 52 0.40 11.28 10.23
C ILE A 52 0.34 11.59 11.71
N GLU A 53 0.43 12.87 12.02
CA GLU A 53 0.17 13.41 13.36
C GLU A 53 -1.12 14.23 13.29
N TYR A 54 -2.06 13.91 14.18
CA TYR A 54 -3.38 14.53 14.22
C TYR A 54 -3.71 14.96 15.65
N TYR A 55 -4.23 16.18 15.80
CA TYR A 55 -4.62 16.68 17.11
C TYR A 55 -5.99 16.13 17.51
N CYS A 56 -6.03 15.50 18.67
CA CYS A 56 -7.23 14.92 19.23
C CYS A 56 -7.84 15.80 20.33
N SER A 57 -8.97 16.42 20.00
CA SER A 57 -9.68 17.33 20.91
C SER A 57 -10.14 16.67 22.21
N ASN A 58 -10.50 15.39 22.17
CA ASN A 58 -10.99 14.65 23.33
C ASN A 58 -9.87 14.39 24.36
N SER A 59 -8.65 14.12 23.89
CA SER A 59 -7.47 13.88 24.74
C SER A 59 -6.61 15.14 24.93
N LYS A 60 -6.93 16.23 24.21
CA LYS A 60 -6.14 17.47 24.12
C LYS A 60 -4.66 17.21 23.79
N SER A 61 -4.40 16.24 22.92
CA SER A 61 -3.05 15.80 22.58
C SER A 61 -2.93 15.48 21.08
N ASN A 62 -1.71 15.61 20.55
CA ASN A 62 -1.39 15.06 19.24
C ASN A 62 -1.24 13.55 19.35
N MET A 63 -1.88 12.83 18.43
CA MET A 63 -1.74 11.40 18.26
C MET A 63 -1.06 11.12 16.93
N LYS A 64 -0.17 10.12 16.92
CA LYS A 64 0.49 9.63 15.71
C LYS A 64 -0.14 8.32 15.29
N PHE A 65 -0.46 8.21 14.01
CA PHE A 65 -1.07 7.03 13.41
C PHE A 65 -0.35 6.66 12.13
N PHE A 66 -0.35 5.38 11.81
CA PHE A 66 0.08 4.90 10.51
C PHE A 66 -1.11 4.84 9.57
N VAL A 67 -0.87 5.14 8.30
CA VAL A 67 -1.85 5.05 7.23
C VAL A 67 -1.35 4.03 6.21
N ILE A 68 -2.21 3.09 5.82
CA ILE A 68 -1.89 1.98 4.92
C ILE A 68 -2.88 1.90 3.74
N ASP A 69 -2.42 1.34 2.62
CA ASP A 69 -3.14 1.28 1.33
C ASP A 69 -4.12 0.09 1.19
N LYS A 70 -4.19 -0.78 2.20
CA LYS A 70 -5.05 -1.96 2.23
C LYS A 70 -5.61 -2.15 3.63
N GLY A 71 -6.91 -2.46 3.70
CA GLY A 71 -7.58 -2.79 4.95
C GLY A 71 -7.55 -4.29 5.27
N PRO A 72 -8.11 -4.68 6.42
CA PRO A 72 -8.19 -6.06 6.86
C PRO A 72 -9.12 -6.84 5.92
N GLY A 73 -8.62 -7.92 5.30
CA GLY A 73 -9.48 -8.79 4.50
C GLY A 73 -8.75 -9.89 3.75
N GLY A 74 -9.38 -11.07 3.67
CA GLY A 74 -8.99 -12.16 2.75
C GLY A 74 -7.66 -12.84 3.05
N GLU A 75 -7.18 -12.76 4.29
CA GLU A 75 -5.90 -13.34 4.68
C GLU A 75 -5.96 -14.87 4.63
N LYS A 76 -5.06 -15.48 3.86
CA LYS A 76 -4.78 -16.91 3.95
C LYS A 76 -3.57 -17.07 4.84
N THR A 77 -3.73 -17.74 5.97
CA THR A 77 -2.62 -18.13 6.85
C THR A 77 -1.71 -19.14 6.13
N GLY A 78 -0.42 -19.08 6.39
CA GLY A 78 0.60 -19.94 5.79
C GLY A 78 2.00 -19.56 6.26
N GLU A 79 2.98 -20.43 6.02
CA GLU A 79 4.37 -20.14 6.39
C GLU A 79 4.88 -18.88 5.68
N PRO A 80 5.63 -17.99 6.36
CA PRO A 80 6.25 -16.82 5.75
C PRO A 80 7.03 -17.20 4.49
N GLY A 81 6.72 -16.57 3.36
CA GLY A 81 7.38 -16.86 2.09
C GLY A 81 7.05 -18.20 1.42
N SER A 82 6.04 -18.95 1.90
CA SER A 82 5.57 -20.18 1.25
C SER A 82 4.54 -19.94 0.13
N LYS A 83 3.83 -18.80 0.17
CA LYS A 83 2.82 -18.42 -0.81
C LYS A 83 2.96 -16.95 -1.15
N TYR A 84 3.14 -16.66 -2.45
CA TYR A 84 3.20 -15.31 -3.01
C TYR A 84 1.96 -15.06 -3.88
N PRO A 85 1.29 -13.91 -3.76
CA PRO A 85 0.28 -13.50 -4.73
C PRO A 85 0.87 -13.45 -6.15
N SER A 86 0.06 -13.74 -7.18
CA SER A 86 0.50 -13.66 -8.58
C SER A 86 1.10 -12.29 -8.90
N GLY A 87 2.24 -12.26 -9.60
CA GLY A 87 2.99 -11.04 -9.91
C GLY A 87 3.92 -10.53 -8.80
N ARG A 88 4.08 -11.29 -7.70
CA ARG A 88 5.02 -10.97 -6.62
C ARG A 88 6.08 -12.05 -6.46
N SER A 89 7.27 -11.66 -6.01
CA SER A 89 8.41 -12.54 -5.78
C SER A 89 8.92 -12.41 -4.34
N LYS A 90 9.77 -13.37 -3.96
CA LYS A 90 10.48 -13.35 -2.68
C LYS A 90 11.59 -12.32 -2.74
N GLU A 91 11.64 -11.42 -1.77
CA GLU A 91 12.87 -10.67 -1.50
C GLU A 91 13.90 -11.61 -0.87
N ALA A 92 15.10 -11.66 -1.45
CA ALA A 92 16.09 -12.71 -1.19
C ALA A 92 16.42 -12.89 0.30
N ASP A 93 16.41 -11.81 1.08
CA ASP A 93 16.97 -11.79 2.43
C ASP A 93 15.93 -11.61 3.56
N SER A 94 14.70 -11.17 3.26
CA SER A 94 13.71 -10.79 4.30
C SER A 94 12.55 -11.77 4.46
N GLY A 95 12.34 -12.68 3.50
CA GLY A 95 11.15 -13.54 3.47
C GLY A 95 9.85 -12.78 3.16
N LEU A 96 9.95 -11.50 2.77
CA LEU A 96 8.82 -10.66 2.41
C LEU A 96 8.47 -10.79 0.92
N CYS A 97 7.19 -10.54 0.61
CA CYS A 97 6.69 -10.50 -0.76
C CYS A 97 6.93 -9.10 -1.35
N VAL A 98 7.65 -9.00 -2.46
CA VAL A 98 7.89 -7.76 -3.19
C VAL A 98 7.17 -7.77 -4.55
N VAL A 99 6.80 -6.58 -5.03
CA VAL A 99 6.28 -6.41 -6.39
C VAL A 99 7.46 -6.57 -7.34
N SER A 100 7.42 -7.59 -8.20
CA SER A 100 8.45 -7.77 -9.21
C SER A 100 8.46 -6.56 -10.14
N SER A 101 9.56 -5.80 -10.17
CA SER A 101 9.80 -4.68 -11.09
C SER A 101 9.91 -5.10 -12.57
N GLY A 102 9.39 -6.28 -12.93
CA GLY A 102 9.56 -6.97 -14.19
C GLY A 102 8.41 -6.83 -15.19
N PHE A 103 7.45 -5.92 -15.01
CA PHE A 103 6.65 -5.45 -16.15
C PHE A 103 7.40 -4.31 -16.87
N GLY A 104 8.61 -4.64 -17.33
CA GLY A 104 9.17 -3.95 -18.47
C GLY A 104 8.24 -4.24 -19.65
N VAL A 105 7.33 -3.32 -19.94
CA VAL A 105 6.71 -3.24 -21.26
C VAL A 105 7.88 -3.32 -22.23
N SER A 106 7.99 -4.43 -22.95
CA SER A 106 9.07 -4.58 -23.92
C SER A 106 8.96 -3.39 -24.87
N LYS A 107 10.06 -2.64 -25.06
CA LYS A 107 10.13 -1.51 -25.99
C LYS A 107 9.66 -1.88 -27.41
N ASN A 108 9.54 -3.18 -27.70
CA ASN A 108 9.05 -3.72 -28.97
C ASN A 108 7.53 -3.59 -29.17
N ILE A 109 6.70 -3.56 -28.12
CA ILE A 109 5.23 -3.41 -28.28
C ILE A 109 4.87 -1.96 -28.61
N VAL A 110 5.58 -0.99 -28.04
CA VAL A 110 5.35 0.45 -28.33
C VAL A 110 5.67 0.77 -29.80
N LEU A 111 6.68 0.11 -30.39
CA LEU A 111 7.00 0.31 -31.81
C LEU A 111 5.94 -0.28 -32.75
N ALA A 112 5.34 -1.43 -32.39
CA ALA A 112 4.33 -2.09 -33.21
C ALA A 112 3.02 -1.26 -33.31
N VAL A 113 2.61 -0.61 -32.21
CA VAL A 113 1.43 0.26 -32.21
C VAL A 113 1.66 1.54 -33.02
N LEU A 114 2.88 2.10 -33.00
CA LEU A 114 3.18 3.31 -33.76
C LEU A 114 3.16 3.09 -35.29
N ILE A 115 3.60 1.93 -35.77
CA ILE A 115 3.64 1.61 -37.21
C ILE A 115 2.23 1.37 -37.77
N VAL A 116 1.32 0.81 -36.98
CA VAL A 116 -0.08 0.58 -37.44
C VAL A 116 -0.83 1.90 -37.60
N VAL A 117 -0.60 2.88 -36.72
CA VAL A 117 -1.28 4.19 -36.81
C VAL A 117 -0.76 5.03 -37.99
N LEU A 118 0.51 4.89 -38.35
CA LEU A 118 1.10 5.63 -39.48
C LEU A 118 0.75 5.06 -40.87
N ASN A 119 0.24 3.83 -40.97
CA ASN A 119 -0.21 3.25 -42.25
C ASN A 119 -1.72 3.43 -42.50
N PHE A 120 -2.44 4.08 -41.57
CA PHE A 120 -3.88 4.34 -41.67
C PHE A 120 -4.24 5.84 -41.68
N ILE A 121 -3.24 6.71 -41.88
CA ILE A 121 -3.38 8.15 -42.19
C ILE A 121 -2.76 8.39 -43.55
#